data_AF-B4EPU4-F1
#
_entry.id   AF-B4EPU4-F1
#
_cell.length_a   1.000
_cell.length_b   1.000
_cell.length_c   1.000
_cell.angle_alpha   90.00
_cell.angle_beta   90.00
_cell.angle_gamma   90.00
#
_symmetry.space_group_name_H-M   'P 1'
#
loop_
_entity.id
_entity.type
_entity.pdbx_description
1 polymer ?
#
loop_
_entity_poly.entity_id
_entity_poly.type
_entity_poly.pdbx_seq_one_letter_code
_entity_poly.pdbx_strand_id
1 'polypeptide(L)'
;MPNVTFHIDADRMPPDARLAELSADCVELCTAVLQAEVRNVHVIYVAVRHGCGHPVYAEIQYREASCRPLAVMSAFMEALDRAIVRRTGLTARIRCFGHAAPNLHARN
;
A
#
# COMPACT_ATOMS: atom_id res chain seq x y z
N MET A 1 -12.06 2.15 0.73
CA MET A 1 -11.67 0.78 1.13
C MET A 1 -10.39 0.36 0.40
N PRO A 2 -9.25 1.06 0.61
CA PRO A 2 -7.97 0.55 0.15
C PRO A 2 -7.42 -0.48 1.13
N ASN A 3 -7.04 -1.64 0.60
CA ASN A 3 -6.21 -2.61 1.30
C ASN A 3 -4.79 -2.46 0.78
N VAL A 4 -3.83 -2.25 1.67
CA VAL A 4 -2.40 -2.15 1.38
C VAL A 4 -1.71 -3.33 2.04
N THR A 5 -1.24 -4.28 1.24
CA THR A 5 -0.53 -5.47 1.72
C THR A 5 0.93 -5.39 1.32
N PHE A 6 1.81 -5.43 2.31
CA PHE A 6 3.25 -5.53 2.12
C PHE A 6 3.70 -6.96 2.35
N HIS A 7 4.19 -7.60 1.30
CA HIS A 7 4.97 -8.83 1.40
C HIS A 7 6.43 -8.44 1.51
N ILE A 8 7.01 -8.66 2.68
CA ILE A 8 8.39 -8.28 2.98
C ILE A 8 9.20 -9.54 3.25
N ASP A 9 10.39 -9.60 2.67
CA ASP A 9 11.34 -10.66 2.96
C ASP A 9 11.52 -10.86 4.48
N ALA A 10 11.31 -12.08 4.96
CA ALA A 10 11.28 -12.39 6.39
C ALA A 10 12.59 -12.01 7.11
N ASP A 11 13.74 -12.17 6.44
CA ASP A 11 15.06 -11.86 7.01
C ASP A 11 15.36 -10.35 6.99
N ARG A 12 14.52 -9.55 6.33
CA ARG A 12 14.67 -8.10 6.17
C ARG A 12 13.48 -7.32 6.74
N MET A 13 12.60 -7.98 7.49
CA MET A 13 11.44 -7.35 8.11
C MET A 13 11.88 -6.22 9.06
N PRO A 14 11.42 -4.97 8.87
CA PRO A 14 11.70 -3.88 9.78
C PRO A 14 11.11 -4.12 11.18
N PRO A 15 11.66 -3.47 12.22
CA PRO A 15 11.05 -3.48 13.55
C PRO A 15 9.64 -2.87 13.55
N ASP A 16 8.78 -3.32 14.47
CA ASP A 16 7.39 -2.89 14.59
C ASP A 16 7.21 -1.36 14.62
N ALA A 17 8.12 -0.62 15.25
CA ALA A 17 8.08 0.83 15.28
C ALA A 17 8.14 1.45 13.85
N ARG A 18 8.96 0.89 12.97
CA ARG A 18 9.06 1.32 11.57
C ARG A 18 7.83 0.92 10.76
N LEU A 19 7.26 -0.25 11.05
CA LEU A 19 6.01 -0.70 10.43
C LEU A 19 4.83 0.17 10.85
N ALA A 20 4.77 0.59 12.12
CA ALA A 20 3.76 1.52 12.61
C ALA A 20 3.87 2.90 11.93
N GLU A 21 5.09 3.43 11.78
CA GLU A 21 5.33 4.66 11.02
C GLU A 21 4.91 4.54 9.55
N LEU A 22 5.24 3.42 8.89
CA LEU A 22 4.83 3.16 7.51
C LEU A 22 3.30 3.02 7.39
N SER A 23 2.65 2.43 8.39
CA SER A 23 1.18 2.33 8.45
C SER A 23 0.54 3.72 8.52
N ALA A 24 1.09 4.61 9.35
CA ALA A 24 0.63 6.00 9.44
C ALA A 24 0.80 6.74 8.09
N ASP A 25 1.97 6.60 7.45
CA ASP A 25 2.21 7.16 6.12
C ASP A 25 1.19 6.62 5.09
N CYS A 26 0.83 5.33 5.15
CA CYS A 26 -0.17 4.73 4.26
C CYS A 26 -1.58 5.28 4.51
N VAL A 27 -1.98 5.48 5.77
CA VAL A 27 -3.27 6.09 6.10
C VAL A 27 -3.34 7.51 5.56
N GLU A 28 -2.29 8.32 5.72
CA GLU A 28 -2.22 9.66 5.16
C GLU A 28 -2.33 9.64 3.62
N LEU A 29 -1.55 8.81 2.95
CA LEU A 29 -1.60 8.72 1.48
C LEU A 29 -2.96 8.24 0.97
N CYS A 30 -3.56 7.24 1.61
CA CYS A 30 -4.88 6.74 1.23
C CYS A 30 -6.00 7.77 1.46
N THR A 31 -5.92 8.55 2.54
CA THR A 31 -6.94 9.56 2.86
C THR A 31 -6.78 10.82 2.00
N ALA A 32 -5.54 11.32 1.84
CA ALA A 32 -5.25 12.54 1.09
C ALA A 32 -5.34 12.34 -0.43
N VAL A 33 -4.85 11.20 -0.95
CA VAL A 33 -4.74 10.98 -2.39
C VAL A 33 -5.88 10.12 -2.94
N LEU A 34 -6.21 9.02 -2.24
CA LEU A 34 -7.29 8.11 -2.68
C LEU A 34 -8.66 8.52 -2.13
N GLN A 35 -8.74 9.59 -1.34
CA GLN A 35 -9.96 10.09 -0.69
C GLN A 35 -10.70 8.98 0.08
N ALA A 36 -9.95 8.05 0.66
CA ALA A 36 -10.50 6.99 1.48
C ALA A 36 -10.89 7.53 2.86
N GLU A 37 -12.00 7.05 3.42
CA GLU A 37 -12.26 7.22 4.84
C GLU A 37 -11.24 6.40 5.65
N VAL A 38 -10.70 6.99 6.73
CA VAL A 38 -9.68 6.36 7.59
C VAL A 38 -10.07 4.94 8.02
N ARG A 39 -11.30 4.75 8.50
CA ARG A 39 -11.82 3.45 8.96
C ARG A 39 -11.83 2.35 7.89
N ASN A 40 -11.75 2.74 6.62
CA ASN A 40 -11.78 1.84 5.48
C ASN A 40 -10.38 1.54 4.94
N VAL A 41 -9.32 2.06 5.55
CA VAL A 41 -7.92 1.77 5.17
C VAL A 41 -7.45 0.58 5.98
N HIS A 42 -6.98 -0.46 5.29
CA HIS A 42 -6.37 -1.63 5.93
C HIS A 42 -4.91 -1.73 5.49
N VAL A 43 -3.98 -1.81 6.46
CA VAL A 43 -2.55 -2.02 6.19
C VAL A 43 -2.12 -3.36 6.79
N ILE A 44 -1.50 -4.21 5.98
CA ILE A 44 -1.14 -5.59 6.34
C ILE A 44 0.33 -5.82 6.02
N TYR A 45 1.04 -6.47 6.93
CA TYR A 45 2.43 -6.92 6.72
C TYR A 45 2.49 -8.45 6.75
N VAL A 46 3.12 -9.03 5.74
CA VAL A 46 3.30 -10.48 5.62
C VAL A 46 4.79 -10.75 5.44
N ALA A 47 5.38 -11.48 6.39
CA ALA A 47 6.72 -12.02 6.24
C ALA A 47 6.69 -13.15 5.20
N VAL A 48 7.52 -13.06 4.17
CA VAL A 48 7.56 -14.05 3.08
C VAL A 48 8.99 -14.49 2.78
N ARG A 49 9.12 -15.66 2.16
CA ARG A 49 10.37 -16.10 1.53
C ARG A 49 10.29 -15.80 0.03
N HIS A 50 11.05 -14.83 -0.44
CA HIS A 50 11.09 -14.52 -1.87
C HIS A 50 11.96 -15.52 -2.64
N GLY A 51 11.54 -15.85 -3.86
CA GLY A 51 12.39 -16.56 -4.84
C GLY A 51 13.21 -15.60 -5.71
N CYS A 52 12.58 -14.54 -6.19
CA CYS A 52 13.21 -13.50 -7.02
C CYS A 52 12.47 -12.16 -6.90
N GLY A 53 13.10 -11.08 -7.37
CA GLY A 53 12.52 -9.73 -7.42
C GLY A 53 13.01 -8.80 -6.31
N HIS A 54 12.19 -7.80 -5.97
CA HIS A 54 12.48 -6.84 -4.91
C HIS A 54 12.16 -7.41 -3.52
N PRO A 55 12.85 -6.95 -2.46
CA PRO A 55 12.64 -7.41 -1.09
C PRO A 55 11.28 -7.00 -0.49
N VAL A 56 10.57 -6.08 -1.14
CA VAL A 56 9.19 -5.71 -0.81
C VAL A 56 8.33 -5.84 -2.06
N TYR A 57 7.20 -6.53 -1.94
CA TYR A 57 6.10 -6.45 -2.89
C TYR A 57 4.91 -5.80 -2.18
N ALA A 58 4.51 -4.63 -2.67
CA ALA A 58 3.38 -3.87 -2.12
C ALA A 58 2.19 -3.98 -3.08
N GLU A 59 1.09 -4.52 -2.58
CA GLU A 59 -0.16 -4.65 -3.29
C GLU A 59 -1.20 -3.69 -2.71
N ILE A 60 -1.83 -2.90 -3.57
CA ILE A 60 -2.88 -1.96 -3.19
C ILE A 60 -4.14 -2.30 -3.94
N GLN A 61 -5.15 -2.80 -3.25
CA GLN A 61 -6.47 -3.05 -3.81
C GLN A 61 -7.41 -1.92 -3.42
N TYR A 62 -8.14 -1.35 -4.37
CA TYR A 62 -9.05 -0.23 -4.08
C TYR A 62 -10.28 -0.22 -4.99
N ARG A 63 -11.35 0.42 -4.51
CA ARG A 63 -12.55 0.70 -5.32
C ARG A 63 -12.24 1.78 -6.35
N GLU A 64 -12.44 1.50 -7.63
CA GLU A 64 -12.41 2.52 -8.68
C GLU A 64 -13.54 3.52 -8.49
N ALA A 65 -13.21 4.80 -8.62
CA ALA A 65 -14.14 5.90 -8.64
C ALA A 65 -13.70 6.88 -9.72
N SER A 66 -14.65 7.63 -10.28
CA SER A 66 -14.45 8.58 -11.39
C SER A 66 -13.38 9.64 -11.11
N CYS A 67 -12.97 9.81 -9.85
CA CYS A 67 -12.05 10.83 -9.36
C CYS A 67 -10.56 10.46 -9.43
N ARG A 68 -10.13 9.43 -10.19
CA ARG A 68 -8.71 8.98 -10.16
C ARG A 68 -8.06 8.96 -11.53
N PRO A 69 -7.63 10.13 -12.06
CA PRO A 69 -6.76 10.20 -13.23
C PRO A 69 -5.46 9.42 -13.01
N LEU A 70 -4.88 8.90 -14.11
CA LEU A 70 -3.60 8.18 -14.10
C LEU A 70 -2.49 8.94 -13.33
N ALA A 71 -2.47 10.27 -13.43
CA ALA A 71 -1.51 11.13 -12.74
C ALA A 71 -1.61 11.05 -11.20
N VAL A 72 -2.83 10.94 -10.65
CA VAL A 72 -3.05 10.81 -9.20
C VAL A 72 -2.51 9.47 -8.70
N MET A 73 -2.74 8.39 -9.46
CA MET A 73 -2.20 7.08 -9.12
C MET A 73 -0.68 7.01 -9.22
N SER A 74 -0.09 7.67 -10.22
CA SER A 74 1.36 7.80 -10.34
C SER A 74 1.96 8.51 -9.12
N ALA A 75 1.38 9.65 -8.74
CA ALA A 75 1.83 10.41 -7.57
C ALA A 75 1.69 9.61 -6.26
N PHE A 76 0.59 8.87 -6.09
CA PHE A 76 0.39 7.95 -4.97
C PHE A 76 1.50 6.89 -4.93
N MET A 77 1.77 6.22 -6.05
CA MET A 77 2.78 5.16 -6.14
C MET A 77 4.18 5.68 -5.82
N GLU A 78 4.56 6.84 -6.35
CA GLU A 78 5.85 7.46 -6.05
C GLU A 78 5.98 7.86 -4.57
N ALA A 79 4.92 8.41 -3.99
CA ALA A 79 4.93 8.79 -2.58
C ALA A 79 5.00 7.56 -1.67
N LEU A 80 4.30 6.48 -2.02
CA LEU A 80 4.36 5.20 -1.34
C LEU A 80 5.76 4.58 -1.44
N ASP A 81 6.38 4.58 -2.62
CA ASP A 81 7.75 4.09 -2.80
C ASP A 81 8.75 4.84 -1.91
N ARG A 82 8.66 6.18 -1.88
CA ARG A 82 9.48 7.00 -0.98
C ARG A 82 9.23 6.68 0.49
N ALA A 83 7.99 6.42 0.90
CA ALA A 83 7.67 6.03 2.27
C ALA A 83 8.29 4.67 2.62
N ILE A 84 8.18 3.68 1.73
CA ILE A 84 8.78 2.36 1.94
C ILE A 84 10.30 2.50 2.09
N VAL A 85 10.97 3.18 1.17
CA VAL A 85 12.43 3.37 1.22
C VAL A 85 12.83 4.10 2.52
N ARG A 86 12.12 5.16 2.89
CA ARG A 86 12.41 5.94 4.11
C ARG A 86 12.25 5.12 5.39
N ARG A 87 11.20 4.30 5.49
CA ARG A 87 10.87 3.55 6.73
C ARG A 87 11.61 2.23 6.84
N THR A 88 11.95 1.61 5.71
CA THR A 88 12.48 0.24 5.68
C THR A 88 13.89 0.15 5.12
N GLY A 89 14.35 1.14 4.34
CA GLY A 89 15.60 1.06 3.57
C GLY A 89 15.54 0.08 2.39
N LEU A 90 14.35 -0.45 2.07
CA LEU A 90 14.14 -1.47 1.04
C LEU A 90 13.54 -0.86 -0.22
N THR A 91 13.87 -1.45 -1.37
CA THR A 91 13.18 -1.15 -2.64
C THR A 91 11.94 -2.01 -2.77
N ALA A 92 10.89 -1.46 -3.38
CA ALA A 92 9.61 -2.15 -3.52
C ALA A 92 9.20 -2.35 -4.98
N ARG A 93 8.49 -3.44 -5.22
CA ARG A 93 7.63 -3.59 -6.39
C ARG A 93 6.20 -3.25 -5.99
N ILE A 94 5.68 -2.14 -6.50
CA ILE A 94 4.33 -1.67 -6.17
C ILE A 94 3.36 -2.03 -7.30
N ARG A 95 2.19 -2.58 -6.95
CA ARG A 95 1.08 -2.80 -7.88
C ARG A 95 -0.24 -2.32 -7.26
N CYS A 96 -0.99 -1.57 -8.05
CA CYS A 96 -2.28 -1.01 -7.69
C CYS A 96 -3.37 -1.68 -8.53
N PHE A 97 -4.37 -2.27 -7.89
CA PHE A 97 -5.49 -2.97 -8.50
C PHE A 97 -6.79 -2.21 -8.19
N GLY A 98 -7.33 -1.58 -9.23
CA GLY A 98 -8.65 -0.97 -9.18
C GLY A 98 -9.73 -2.01 -9.45
N HIS A 99 -10.80 -1.98 -8.65
CA HIS A 99 -12.01 -2.76 -8.90
C HIS A 99 -13.19 -1.82 -9.18
N ALA A 100 -13.83 -2.00 -10.33
CA ALA A 100 -15.07 -1.31 -10.66
C ALA A 100 -16.11 -1.45 -9.52
N ALA A 101 -16.87 -0.39 -9.27
CA ALA A 101 -17.82 -0.31 -8.17
C ALA A 101 -18.76 -1.54 -7.99
N PRO A 102 -19.33 -2.17 -9.04
CA PRO A 102 -20.21 -3.34 -8.86
C PRO A 102 -19.46 -4.61 -8.45
N ASN A 103 -18.13 -4.67 -8.59
CA ASN A 103 -17.35 -5.89 -8.44
C ASN A 103 -16.59 -5.98 -7.10
N LEU A 104 -16.60 -4.91 -6.30
CA LEU A 104 -15.97 -4.89 -4.99
C LEU A 104 -17.04 -4.83 -3.89
N HIS A 105 -17.27 -5.96 -3.23
CA HIS A 105 -18.11 -6.06 -2.04
C HIS A 105 -17.22 -6.17 -0.80
N ALA A 106 -17.53 -5.38 0.23
CA ALA A 106 -16.79 -5.40 1.49
C ALA A 106 -17.76 -5.11 2.64
N ARG A 107 -17.42 -5.65 3.82
CA ARG A 107 -18.21 -5.50 5.04
C ARG A 107 -17.25 -5.28 6.21
N ASN A 108 -17.64 -4.34 7.09
CA ASN A 108 -16.88 -3.79 8.21
C ASN A 108 -15.85 -2.75 7.76
#